data_AF-A0A6P9AT42-F1
#
_entry.id   AF-A0A6P9AT42-F1
#
_cell.length_a   1.000
_cell.length_b   1.000
_cell.length_c   1.000
_cell.angle_alpha   90.00
_cell.angle_beta   90.00
_cell.angle_gamma   90.00
#
_symmetry.space_group_name_H-M   'P 1'
#
loop_
_entity.id
_entity.type
_entity.pdbx_description
1 polymer ?
#
loop_
_entity_poly.entity_id
_entity_poly.type
_entity_poly.pdbx_seq_one_letter_code
_entity_poly.pdbx_strand_id
1 'polypeptide(L)'
;MEDRGLQGMKPYLEKLTLGVTRLLETSPGVTEVMFVEKEPAERHAIVSWEQKNACVLPEDLKNFYLMTDGFRMTWNVKFDDNPVSLGCMTINSISKLNRLSVSPVYSLPSAPTLADLEDSDEEEGNKEQPKRPHLDTRCLIFELDSCAGNGKVCLVYKNTKPAMVQHVQTHHGQHGAAVGSGRRFLRQQAGPQ
;
A
#
# COMPACT_ATOMS: atom_id res chain seq x y z
N MET A 1 15.94 -23.94 -24.83
CA MET A 1 14.88 -22.94 -24.53
C MET A 1 14.38 -23.31 -23.14
N GLU A 2 14.47 -22.53 -22.07
CA GLU A 2 14.83 -21.14 -21.80
C GLU A 2 15.37 -21.10 -20.34
N ASP A 3 16.63 -20.74 -20.10
CA ASP A 3 17.17 -20.59 -18.72
C ASP A 3 17.92 -19.26 -18.52
N ARG A 4 17.94 -18.41 -19.56
CA ARG A 4 18.70 -17.14 -19.55
C ARG A 4 17.98 -15.97 -18.88
N GLY A 5 16.70 -16.12 -18.51
CA GLY A 5 15.93 -15.06 -17.84
C GLY A 5 16.14 -14.97 -16.33
N LEU A 6 16.46 -16.09 -15.67
CA LEU A 6 16.47 -16.16 -14.20
C LEU A 6 17.77 -15.62 -13.56
N GLN A 7 18.91 -15.66 -14.26
CA GLN A 7 20.20 -15.27 -13.69
C GLN A 7 20.33 -13.77 -13.38
N GLY A 8 19.64 -12.90 -14.14
CA GLY A 8 19.59 -11.46 -13.86
C GLY A 8 18.60 -11.07 -12.75
N MET A 9 17.61 -11.93 -12.48
CA MET A 9 16.53 -11.64 -11.53
C MET A 9 16.83 -12.08 -10.11
N LYS A 10 17.70 -13.08 -9.92
CA LYS A 10 18.14 -13.54 -8.59
C LYS A 10 18.54 -12.40 -7.62
N PRO A 11 19.42 -11.45 -7.98
CA PRO A 11 19.81 -10.38 -7.06
C PRO A 11 18.67 -9.40 -6.72
N TYR A 12 17.71 -9.22 -7.63
CA TYR A 12 16.51 -8.41 -7.34
C TYR A 12 15.57 -9.16 -6.40
N LEU A 13 15.31 -10.43 -6.68
CA LEU A 13 14.45 -11.28 -5.88
C LEU A 13 15.00 -11.47 -4.46
N GLU A 14 16.32 -11.56 -4.31
CA GLU A 14 16.98 -11.56 -3.00
C GLU A 14 16.71 -10.28 -2.21
N LYS A 15 16.76 -9.10 -2.84
CA LYS A 15 16.42 -7.83 -2.19
C LYS A 15 14.95 -7.75 -1.84
N LEU A 16 14.08 -8.16 -2.77
CA LEU A 16 12.64 -8.12 -2.59
C LEU A 16 12.16 -9.05 -1.47
N THR A 17 12.72 -10.26 -1.43
CA THR A 17 12.38 -11.30 -0.44
C THR A 17 13.26 -11.23 0.80
N LEU A 18 14.11 -10.21 0.92
CA LEU A 18 15.07 -10.05 2.02
C LEU A 18 15.91 -11.31 2.30
N GLY A 19 16.26 -12.04 1.24
CA GLY A 19 17.09 -13.25 1.30
C GLY A 19 16.34 -14.57 1.54
N VAL A 20 15.00 -14.57 1.60
CA VAL A 20 14.21 -15.81 1.74
C VAL A 20 14.48 -16.78 0.60
N THR A 21 14.60 -16.26 -0.63
CA THR A 21 14.92 -17.10 -1.80
C THR A 21 16.22 -17.88 -1.61
N ARG A 22 17.28 -17.20 -1.13
CA ARG A 22 18.58 -17.84 -0.86
C ARG A 22 18.49 -18.88 0.26
N LEU A 23 17.71 -18.59 1.31
CA LEU A 23 17.49 -19.53 2.41
C LEU A 23 16.80 -20.80 1.92
N LEU A 24 15.77 -20.67 1.09
CA LEU A 24 15.06 -21.81 0.50
C LEU A 24 15.98 -22.64 -0.41
N GLU A 25 16.77 -22.02 -1.28
CA GLU A 25 17.72 -22.73 -2.15
C GLU A 25 18.83 -23.46 -1.36
N THR A 26 19.20 -22.95 -0.17
CA THR A 26 20.21 -23.59 0.70
C THR A 26 19.62 -24.68 1.58
N SER A 27 18.29 -24.75 1.70
CA SER A 27 17.63 -25.66 2.63
C SER A 27 17.58 -27.10 2.09
N PRO A 28 18.08 -28.10 2.83
CA PRO A 28 18.08 -29.49 2.38
C PRO A 28 16.64 -29.98 2.18
N GLY A 29 16.37 -30.57 1.02
CA GLY A 29 15.06 -31.09 0.66
C GLY A 29 14.14 -30.08 -0.02
N VAL A 30 14.42 -28.77 0.02
CA VAL A 30 13.66 -27.79 -0.76
C VAL A 30 14.01 -27.91 -2.23
N THR A 31 13.00 -27.92 -3.08
CA THR A 31 13.10 -28.08 -4.54
C THR A 31 12.09 -27.17 -5.23
N GLU A 32 12.26 -26.95 -6.53
CA GLU A 32 11.29 -26.23 -7.38
C GLU A 32 10.88 -24.86 -6.82
N VAL A 33 11.88 -24.06 -6.39
CA VAL A 33 11.64 -22.66 -6.02
C VAL A 33 11.31 -21.88 -7.31
N MET A 34 10.05 -21.51 -7.46
CA MET A 34 9.54 -20.78 -8.62
C MET A 34 9.13 -19.38 -8.24
N PHE A 35 9.53 -18.42 -9.07
CA PHE A 35 9.10 -17.04 -9.00
C PHE A 35 8.30 -16.67 -10.24
N VAL A 36 7.16 -16.01 -10.05
CA VAL A 36 6.32 -15.52 -11.14
C VAL A 36 6.52 -14.01 -11.25
N GLU A 37 7.21 -13.61 -12.31
CA GLU A 37 7.36 -12.20 -12.67
C GLU A 37 5.99 -11.61 -13.04
N LYS A 38 5.77 -10.37 -12.58
CA LYS A 38 4.60 -9.59 -12.93
C LYS A 38 5.03 -8.24 -13.45
N GLU A 39 4.29 -7.74 -14.43
CA GLU A 39 4.53 -6.41 -14.97
C GLU A 39 4.23 -5.34 -13.91
N PRO A 40 4.90 -4.18 -13.95
CA PRO A 40 4.59 -3.05 -13.09
C PRO A 40 3.13 -2.59 -13.22
N ALA A 41 2.54 -2.15 -12.11
CA ALA A 41 1.23 -1.54 -12.12
C ALA A 41 1.30 -0.14 -12.73
N GLU A 42 0.29 0.22 -13.52
CA GLU A 42 0.19 1.55 -14.08
C GLU A 42 -0.12 2.57 -12.97
N ARG A 43 0.52 3.75 -13.02
CA ARG A 43 0.30 4.82 -12.02
C ARG A 43 -1.17 5.15 -11.82
N HIS A 44 -1.94 5.17 -12.92
CA HIS A 44 -3.35 5.47 -12.87
C HIS A 44 -4.17 4.36 -12.21
N ALA A 45 -3.75 3.09 -12.29
CA ALA A 45 -4.40 1.98 -11.58
C ALA A 45 -4.25 2.14 -10.06
N ILE A 46 -3.08 2.59 -9.61
CA ILE A 46 -2.83 2.93 -8.19
C ILE A 46 -3.74 4.08 -7.74
N VAL A 47 -3.73 5.20 -8.48
CA VAL A 47 -4.57 6.36 -8.15
C VAL A 47 -6.06 6.00 -8.17
N SER A 48 -6.50 5.19 -9.14
CA SER A 48 -7.89 4.74 -9.24
C SER A 48 -8.27 3.86 -8.04
N TRP A 49 -7.37 2.99 -7.59
CA TRP A 49 -7.58 2.16 -6.41
C TRP A 49 -7.68 3.02 -5.14
N GLU A 50 -6.81 4.03 -4.99
CA GLU A 50 -6.84 4.96 -3.85
C GLU A 50 -8.15 5.77 -3.80
N GLN A 51 -8.58 6.29 -4.95
CA GLN A 51 -9.86 7.01 -5.08
C GLN A 51 -11.05 6.11 -4.76
N LYS A 52 -11.07 4.86 -5.27
CA LYS A 52 -12.15 3.89 -5.02
C LYS A 52 -12.26 3.52 -3.54
N ASN A 53 -11.13 3.38 -2.85
CA ASN A 53 -11.09 2.93 -1.46
C ASN A 53 -11.02 4.09 -0.45
N ALA A 54 -10.99 5.34 -0.93
CA ALA A 54 -10.84 6.56 -0.14
C ALA A 54 -9.67 6.51 0.85
N CYS A 55 -8.54 5.94 0.41
CA CYS A 55 -7.33 5.77 1.22
C CYS A 55 -6.07 5.96 0.39
N VAL A 56 -4.98 6.32 1.05
CA VAL A 56 -3.66 6.50 0.42
C VAL A 56 -2.77 5.32 0.81
N LEU A 57 -2.19 4.64 -0.18
CA LEU A 57 -1.21 3.58 0.05
C LEU A 57 0.10 4.17 0.61
N PRO A 58 0.84 3.45 1.48
CA PRO A 58 2.18 3.81 1.91
C PRO A 58 3.09 3.93 0.70
N GLU A 59 4.01 4.88 0.76
CA GLU A 59 4.93 5.16 -0.35
C GLU A 59 5.72 3.91 -0.77
N ASP A 60 6.20 3.13 0.21
CA ASP A 60 6.91 1.87 -0.05
C ASP A 60 6.06 0.86 -0.84
N LEU A 61 4.76 0.79 -0.53
CA LEU A 61 3.84 -0.12 -1.20
C LEU A 61 3.45 0.39 -2.59
N LYS A 62 3.30 1.71 -2.78
CA LYS A 62 3.15 2.29 -4.11
C LYS A 62 4.36 1.99 -4.97
N ASN A 63 5.57 2.19 -4.42
CA ASN A 63 6.82 1.91 -5.11
C ASN A 63 6.96 0.42 -5.45
N PHE A 64 6.50 -0.47 -4.56
CA PHE A 64 6.38 -1.89 -4.87
C PHE A 64 5.48 -2.14 -6.08
N TYR A 65 4.24 -1.61 -6.10
CA TYR A 65 3.32 -1.80 -7.23
C TYR A 65 3.83 -1.15 -8.53
N LEU A 66 4.52 -0.01 -8.43
CA LEU A 66 5.18 0.64 -9.59
C LEU A 66 6.39 -0.14 -10.11
N MET A 67 6.87 -1.14 -9.35
CA MET A 67 7.96 -2.01 -9.74
C MET A 67 7.46 -3.39 -10.20
N THR A 68 6.41 -3.93 -9.57
CA THR A 68 5.79 -5.22 -9.87
C THR A 68 4.35 -5.23 -9.38
N ASP A 69 3.36 -5.57 -10.21
CA ASP A 69 1.95 -5.60 -9.82
C ASP A 69 1.58 -6.85 -9.01
N GLY A 70 2.15 -6.93 -7.81
CA GLY A 70 2.09 -8.09 -6.93
C GLY A 70 3.31 -8.99 -7.07
N PHE A 71 3.27 -10.10 -6.35
CA PHE A 71 4.39 -11.01 -6.15
C PHE A 71 3.85 -12.43 -5.97
N ARG A 72 4.50 -13.45 -6.55
CA ARG A 72 4.20 -14.84 -6.20
C ARG A 72 5.45 -15.70 -6.29
N MET A 73 5.75 -16.35 -5.18
CA MET A 73 6.85 -17.31 -5.05
C MET A 73 6.32 -18.59 -4.43
N THR A 74 6.67 -19.74 -5.01
CA THR A 74 6.27 -21.06 -4.51
C THR A 74 7.48 -21.95 -4.40
N TRP A 75 7.47 -22.89 -3.47
CA TRP A 75 8.52 -23.90 -3.33
C TRP A 75 7.95 -25.23 -2.91
N ASN A 76 8.62 -26.28 -3.34
CA ASN A 76 8.29 -27.65 -3.03
C ASN A 76 9.33 -28.23 -2.09
N VAL A 77 8.99 -29.33 -1.42
CA VAL A 77 9.91 -30.13 -0.62
C VAL A 77 9.87 -31.55 -1.16
N LYS A 78 11.04 -32.17 -1.23
CA LYS A 78 11.18 -33.56 -1.66
C LYS A 78 10.89 -34.47 -0.47
N PHE A 79 9.78 -35.21 -0.55
CA PHE A 79 9.41 -36.23 0.43
C PHE A 79 9.36 -37.59 -0.28
N ASP A 80 10.22 -38.53 0.13
CA ASP A 80 10.34 -39.87 -0.48
C ASP A 80 10.39 -39.84 -2.02
N ASP A 81 11.31 -39.06 -2.57
CA ASP A 81 11.49 -38.81 -4.00
C ASP A 81 10.33 -38.10 -4.75
N ASN A 82 9.24 -37.74 -4.05
CA ASN A 82 8.13 -37.00 -4.63
C ASN A 82 8.19 -35.51 -4.22
N PRO A 83 8.15 -34.55 -5.16
CA PRO A 83 8.03 -33.14 -4.84
C PRO A 83 6.61 -32.84 -4.33
N VAL A 84 6.51 -32.34 -3.10
CA VAL A 84 5.26 -31.91 -2.46
C VAL A 84 5.31 -30.40 -2.32
N SER A 85 4.26 -29.70 -2.77
CA SER A 85 4.19 -28.25 -2.59
C SER A 85 4.07 -27.89 -1.12
N LEU A 86 5.06 -27.16 -0.61
CA LEU A 86 5.19 -26.86 0.81
C LEU A 86 4.75 -25.44 1.13
N GLY A 87 5.13 -24.48 0.31
CA GLY A 87 4.87 -23.08 0.63
C GLY A 87 4.67 -22.17 -0.57
N CYS A 88 3.89 -21.13 -0.31
CA CYS A 88 3.53 -20.09 -1.25
C CYS A 88 3.59 -18.75 -0.52
N MET A 89 4.29 -17.79 -1.09
CA MET A 89 4.31 -16.41 -0.66
C MET A 89 3.74 -15.56 -1.79
N THR A 90 2.60 -14.91 -1.54
CA THR A 90 1.91 -14.11 -2.56
C THR A 90 1.63 -12.71 -2.03
N ILE A 91 1.73 -11.72 -2.92
CA ILE A 91 1.12 -10.41 -2.79
C ILE A 91 0.23 -10.22 -4.01
N ASN A 92 -1.05 -9.98 -3.78
CA ASN A 92 -2.01 -9.77 -4.84
C ASN A 92 -1.68 -8.51 -5.65
N SER A 93 -2.14 -8.50 -6.90
CA SER A 93 -2.11 -7.31 -7.75
C SER A 93 -3.00 -6.23 -7.16
N ILE A 94 -2.72 -4.96 -7.45
CA ILE A 94 -3.49 -3.84 -6.87
C ILE A 94 -4.98 -3.91 -7.18
N SER A 95 -5.35 -4.39 -8.37
CA SER A 95 -6.76 -4.59 -8.74
C SER A 95 -7.47 -5.66 -7.89
N LYS A 96 -6.70 -6.56 -7.27
CA LYS A 96 -7.18 -7.64 -6.40
C LYS A 96 -7.03 -7.32 -4.90
N LEU A 97 -6.53 -6.15 -4.54
CA LEU A 97 -6.51 -5.69 -3.16
C LEU A 97 -7.94 -5.34 -2.74
N ASN A 98 -8.56 -6.27 -2.04
CA ASN A 98 -9.93 -6.14 -1.59
C ASN A 98 -9.96 -5.57 -0.18
N ARG A 99 -10.84 -4.58 0.03
CA ARG A 99 -11.16 -4.13 1.37
C ARG A 99 -11.90 -5.24 2.11
N LEU A 100 -11.37 -5.66 3.26
CA LEU A 100 -12.09 -6.55 4.15
C LEU A 100 -13.20 -5.76 4.83
N SER A 101 -14.44 -6.19 4.61
CA SER A 101 -15.56 -5.63 5.36
C SER A 101 -15.53 -6.19 6.77
N VAL A 102 -15.52 -5.30 7.76
CA VAL A 102 -15.76 -5.65 9.17
C VAL A 102 -17.27 -5.91 9.40
N SER A 103 -18.12 -5.75 8.38
CA SER A 103 -19.57 -5.92 8.51
C SER A 103 -20.00 -7.39 8.48
N PRO A 104 -20.97 -7.79 9.32
CA PRO A 104 -21.34 -9.18 9.55
C PRO A 104 -22.38 -9.69 8.54
N VAL A 105 -22.41 -9.17 7.30
CA VAL A 105 -23.54 -9.37 6.38
C VAL A 105 -23.71 -10.84 5.97
N TYR A 106 -22.67 -11.66 6.17
CA TYR A 106 -22.70 -13.11 5.95
C TYR A 106 -22.20 -13.90 7.16
N SER A 107 -22.02 -13.27 8.32
CA SER A 107 -21.58 -13.97 9.52
C SER A 107 -22.75 -14.78 10.05
N LEU A 108 -22.56 -16.10 10.19
CA LEU A 108 -23.40 -16.87 11.09
C LEU A 108 -23.36 -16.20 12.47
N PRO A 109 -24.43 -16.28 13.28
CA PRO A 109 -24.50 -15.62 14.60
C PRO A 109 -23.33 -15.95 15.55
N SER A 110 -22.56 -16.98 15.24
CA SER A 110 -21.45 -17.54 16.03
C SER A 110 -20.15 -17.70 15.22
N ALA A 111 -20.04 -17.13 14.01
CA ALA A 111 -18.80 -17.18 13.25
C ALA A 111 -17.77 -16.18 13.84
N PRO A 112 -16.51 -16.58 14.02
CA PRO A 112 -15.48 -15.67 14.49
C PRO A 112 -15.30 -14.53 13.48
N THR A 113 -15.20 -13.33 14.02
CA THR A 113 -15.07 -12.05 13.33
C THR A 113 -13.72 -11.40 13.66
N LEU A 114 -13.38 -10.33 12.95
CA LEU A 114 -12.17 -9.54 13.26
C LEU A 114 -12.23 -8.90 14.65
N ALA A 115 -13.42 -8.70 15.22
CA ALA A 115 -13.59 -8.19 16.58
C ALA A 115 -13.18 -9.21 17.65
N ASP A 116 -13.24 -10.51 17.36
CA ASP A 116 -12.81 -11.56 18.31
C ASP A 116 -11.28 -11.62 18.47
N LEU A 117 -10.52 -10.94 17.59
CA LEU A 117 -9.07 -10.80 17.69
C LEU A 117 -8.65 -9.57 18.53
N GLU A 118 -9.60 -8.71 18.90
CA GLU A 118 -9.33 -7.57 19.77
C GLU A 118 -9.39 -8.02 21.24
N ASP A 119 -8.23 -8.41 21.81
CA ASP A 119 -8.12 -8.63 23.27
C ASP A 119 -8.50 -7.33 24.00
N SER A 120 -9.47 -7.41 24.90
CA SER A 120 -9.98 -6.30 25.71
C SER A 120 -9.04 -5.90 26.86
N ASP A 121 -7.74 -6.13 26.72
CA ASP A 121 -6.74 -5.78 27.72
C ASP A 121 -6.30 -4.33 27.51
N GLU A 122 -7.15 -3.40 27.95
CA GLU A 122 -6.74 -2.03 28.26
C GLU A 122 -5.86 -2.02 29.53
N GLU A 123 -4.69 -2.67 29.48
CA GLU A 123 -3.66 -2.47 30.50
C GLU A 123 -3.02 -1.10 30.26
N GLU A 124 -3.60 -0.12 30.95
CA GLU A 124 -3.13 1.24 31.13
C GLU A 124 -1.72 1.22 31.76
N GLY A 125 -0.65 1.05 30.97
CA GLY A 125 0.64 0.89 31.65
C GLY A 125 1.94 0.75 30.88
N ASN A 126 2.08 1.12 29.60
CA ASN A 126 3.44 1.36 29.08
C ASN A 126 3.46 2.26 27.83
N LYS A 127 4.10 3.43 27.90
CA LYS A 127 4.14 4.45 26.83
C LYS A 127 5.10 4.13 25.68
N GLU A 128 5.72 2.95 25.65
CA GLU A 128 6.77 2.61 24.68
C GLU A 128 6.50 1.41 23.77
N GLN A 129 5.37 0.70 23.91
CA GLN A 129 5.05 -0.39 22.98
C GLN A 129 4.22 0.13 21.78
N PRO A 130 4.50 -0.33 20.54
CA PRO A 130 3.63 -0.04 19.42
C PRO A 130 2.23 -0.58 19.73
N LYS A 131 1.27 0.33 19.91
CA LYS A 131 -0.14 -0.03 20.15
C LYS A 131 -0.60 -0.96 19.02
N ARG A 132 -1.06 -2.17 19.38
CA ARG A 132 -1.63 -3.13 18.44
C ARG A 132 -2.63 -2.41 17.53
N PRO A 133 -2.62 -2.66 16.22
CA PRO A 133 -3.60 -2.07 15.34
C PRO A 133 -4.99 -2.58 15.73
N HIS A 134 -5.95 -1.66 15.88
CA HIS A 134 -7.35 -2.03 16.05
C HIS A 134 -7.84 -2.72 14.78
N LEU A 135 -8.74 -3.70 14.93
CA LEU A 135 -9.33 -4.45 13.81
C LEU A 135 -10.84 -4.17 13.68
N ASP A 136 -11.28 -3.07 14.29
CA ASP A 136 -12.65 -2.60 14.25
C ASP A 136 -12.92 -1.57 13.13
N THR A 137 -14.12 -0.99 13.17
CA THR A 137 -14.60 0.06 12.25
C THR A 137 -13.73 1.32 12.20
N ARG A 138 -12.78 1.49 13.14
CA ARG A 138 -11.80 2.59 13.13
C ARG A 138 -10.60 2.29 12.25
N CYS A 139 -10.54 1.12 11.59
CA CYS A 139 -9.47 0.74 10.71
C CYS A 139 -9.95 0.39 9.29
N LEU A 140 -9.09 0.64 8.30
CA LEU A 140 -9.27 0.19 6.93
C LEU A 140 -8.35 -1.01 6.73
N ILE A 141 -8.94 -2.16 6.42
CA ILE A 141 -8.21 -3.42 6.29
C ILE A 141 -8.28 -3.86 4.83
N PHE A 142 -7.13 -4.14 4.23
CA PHE A 142 -7.03 -4.60 2.84
C PHE A 142 -6.27 -5.91 2.76
N GLU A 143 -6.86 -6.88 2.07
CA GLU A 143 -6.26 -8.21 1.89
C GLU A 143 -5.15 -8.18 0.84
N LEU A 144 -3.94 -8.55 1.24
CA LEU A 144 -2.79 -8.75 0.37
C LEU A 144 -2.69 -10.20 -0.13
N ASP A 145 -3.02 -11.15 0.72
CA ASP A 145 -3.02 -12.58 0.40
C ASP A 145 -4.09 -13.29 1.21
N SER A 146 -4.75 -14.27 0.59
CA SER A 146 -5.73 -15.16 1.23
C SER A 146 -5.12 -16.48 1.66
N CYS A 147 -3.81 -16.70 1.45
CA CYS A 147 -3.06 -17.86 1.91
C CYS A 147 -3.78 -19.21 1.64
N ALA A 148 -4.37 -19.34 0.44
CA ALA A 148 -5.17 -20.49 0.02
C ALA A 148 -6.36 -20.84 0.95
N GLY A 149 -6.93 -19.86 1.65
CA GLY A 149 -8.05 -20.01 2.57
C GLY A 149 -7.64 -20.37 4.01
N ASN A 150 -6.36 -20.61 4.28
CA ASN A 150 -5.87 -20.98 5.61
C ASN A 150 -5.62 -19.77 6.53
N GLY A 151 -5.63 -18.56 5.99
CA GLY A 151 -5.35 -17.33 6.73
C GLY A 151 -5.43 -16.12 5.81
N LYS A 152 -5.10 -14.94 6.32
CA LYS A 152 -5.05 -13.71 5.51
C LYS A 152 -3.88 -12.84 5.92
N VAL A 153 -3.17 -12.31 4.94
CA VAL A 153 -2.20 -11.22 5.14
C VAL A 153 -2.90 -9.93 4.78
N CYS A 154 -2.92 -8.96 5.70
CA CYS A 154 -3.66 -7.72 5.53
C CYS A 154 -2.82 -6.47 5.82
N LEU A 155 -3.12 -5.40 5.11
CA LEU A 155 -2.71 -4.04 5.45
C LEU A 155 -3.77 -3.41 6.34
N VAL A 156 -3.35 -2.81 7.45
CA VAL A 156 -4.26 -2.16 8.40
C VAL A 156 -3.89 -0.69 8.53
N TYR A 157 -4.78 0.18 8.07
CA TYR A 157 -4.68 1.62 8.27
C TYR A 157 -5.58 2.05 9.42
N LYS A 158 -5.11 2.97 10.25
CA LYS A 158 -5.99 3.70 11.15
C LYS A 158 -6.81 4.68 10.31
N ASN A 159 -8.13 4.68 10.50
CA ASN A 159 -9.04 5.61 9.86
C ASN A 159 -8.81 7.00 10.49
N THR A 160 -7.83 7.73 10.00
CA THR A 160 -7.71 9.15 10.29
C THR A 160 -8.79 9.85 9.48
N LYS A 161 -9.70 10.57 10.16
CA LYS A 161 -10.59 11.51 9.45
C LYS A 161 -9.71 12.32 8.49
N PRO A 162 -10.05 12.42 7.20
CA PRO A 162 -9.18 13.08 6.23
C PRO A 162 -8.97 14.51 6.71
N ALA A 163 -7.74 14.84 7.11
CA ALA A 163 -7.34 16.23 7.26
C ALA A 163 -7.52 16.85 5.89
N MET A 164 -8.48 17.77 5.77
CA MET A 164 -8.82 18.41 4.52
C MET A 164 -7.54 18.96 3.91
N VAL A 165 -7.15 18.42 2.76
CA VAL A 165 -6.04 18.95 1.98
C VAL A 165 -6.52 20.34 1.54
N GLN A 166 -6.07 21.39 2.24
CA GLN A 166 -6.37 22.76 1.85
C GLN A 166 -5.72 23.01 0.50
N HIS A 167 -6.53 22.91 -0.55
CA HIS A 167 -6.20 23.41 -1.86
C HIS A 167 -6.04 24.93 -1.71
N VAL A 168 -4.80 25.42 -1.68
CA VAL A 168 -4.52 26.86 -1.80
C VAL A 168 -4.91 27.27 -3.22
N GLN A 169 -6.17 27.64 -3.41
CA GLN A 169 -6.61 28.35 -4.61
C GLN A 169 -6.19 29.82 -4.46
N THR A 170 -5.09 30.18 -5.12
CA THR A 170 -4.71 31.58 -5.32
C THR A 170 -5.71 32.21 -6.29
N HIS A 171 -6.78 32.82 -5.76
CA HIS A 171 -7.67 33.67 -6.53
C HIS A 171 -6.90 34.91 -7.02
N HIS A 172 -6.53 34.94 -8.30
CA HIS A 172 -6.22 36.18 -9.00
C HIS A 172 -7.54 36.88 -9.34
N GLY A 173 -7.97 37.78 -8.45
CA GLY A 173 -9.09 38.69 -8.69
C GLY A 173 -8.70 39.76 -9.72
N GLN A 174 -9.30 39.67 -10.91
CA GLN A 174 -9.41 40.79 -11.85
C GLN A 174 -10.29 41.88 -11.25
N HIS A 175 -9.82 43.13 -11.25
CA HIS A 175 -10.69 44.30 -11.14
C HIS A 175 -10.44 45.20 -12.35
N GLY A 176 -11.45 45.27 -13.23
CA GLY A 176 -11.51 46.19 -14.35
C GLY A 176 -12.25 47.47 -14.00
N ALA A 177 -11.60 48.59 -14.35
CA ALA A 177 -12.11 49.87 -14.84
C ALA A 177 -13.25 50.62 -14.11
N ALA A 178 -12.94 51.85 -13.67
CA ALA A 178 -13.88 52.97 -13.70
C ALA A 178 -13.14 54.28 -14.04
N VAL A 179 -13.77 55.04 -14.92
CA VAL A 179 -13.36 56.26 -15.60
C VAL A 179 -13.56 57.50 -14.72
N GLY A 180 -12.75 58.54 -14.88
CA GLY A 180 -13.24 59.92 -14.69
C GLY A 180 -12.30 60.96 -14.08
N SER A 181 -12.09 62.00 -14.88
CA SER A 181 -11.86 63.41 -14.48
C SER A 181 -10.49 63.82 -13.94
N GLY A 182 -9.82 64.62 -14.76
CA GLY A 182 -8.55 65.24 -14.48
C GLY A 182 -8.58 66.32 -13.41
N ARG A 183 -7.39 66.68 -12.95
CA ARG A 183 -6.95 68.07 -12.80
C ARG A 183 -5.43 68.09 -12.63
N ARG A 184 -4.82 69.01 -13.38
CA ARG A 184 -3.40 69.39 -13.34
C ARG A 184 -2.97 69.67 -11.91
N PHE A 185 -1.75 69.29 -11.54
CA PHE A 185 -0.85 70.19 -10.83
C PHE A 185 0.60 69.83 -11.17
N LEU A 186 1.20 70.68 -12.03
CA LEU A 186 2.63 70.90 -12.05
C LEU A 186 3.06 71.38 -10.66
N ARG A 187 4.16 70.85 -10.11
CA ARG A 187 5.00 71.64 -9.23
C ARG A 187 6.47 71.38 -9.52
N GLN A 188 7.00 72.35 -10.24
CA GLN A 188 8.40 72.64 -10.48
C GLN A 188 8.87 73.54 -9.32
N GLN A 189 9.94 73.17 -8.62
CA GLN A 189 10.82 74.10 -7.88
C GLN A 189 12.23 73.49 -7.97
N ALA A 190 13.12 74.01 -8.81
CA ALA A 190 13.89 75.27 -8.70
C ALA A 190 15.15 75.07 -7.83
N GLY A 191 16.33 75.28 -8.46
CA GLY A 191 17.66 75.15 -7.88
C GLY A 191 18.13 76.39 -7.09
N PRO A 192 19.34 76.90 -7.36
CA PRO A 192 20.55 76.64 -6.55
C PRO A 192 21.03 77.89 -5.78
N GLN A 193 21.91 77.68 -4.79
CA GLN A 193 23.08 78.52 -4.48
C GLN A 193 24.18 77.64 -3.87
#